data_AF-A0A2S2QAD5-F1
#
_entry.id   AF-A0A2S2QAD5-F1
#
_cell.length_a   1.000
_cell.length_b   1.000
_cell.length_c   1.000
_cell.angle_alpha   90.00
_cell.angle_beta   90.00
_cell.angle_gamma   90.00
#
_symmetry.space_group_name_H-M   'P 1'
#
loop_
_entity.id
_entity.type
_entity.pdbx_description
1 polymer ?
#
loop_
_entity_poly.entity_id
_entity_poly.type
_entity_poly.pdbx_seq_one_letter_code
_entity_poly.pdbx_strand_id
1 'polypeptide(L)'
;MSKIFTPTNQIRLTNVAVVRMKKGGKRFEIACYKNKVISWRNGIEKDIDEVLQTHSVFTNVSKGQVAKKEDLQTVFDTDNLTDICKRILEKGELQISDKERSAQLDASFKDIATIVADKCVNPETKRPYSVTMIEKAMKDVHYSVKPNRNSKQQALEVIRLIKTVLPLERAMMRLKVESSSKDAKKLKEKFIAL
;
A
#
# COMPACT_ATOMS: atom_id res chain seq x y z
N MET A 1 32.52 3.49 -40.20
CA MET A 1 31.77 3.53 -38.92
C MET A 1 31.60 2.10 -38.43
N SER A 2 32.22 1.74 -37.31
CA SER A 2 32.17 0.39 -36.74
C SER A 2 30.75 0.04 -36.32
N LYS A 3 30.16 -0.98 -36.96
CA LYS A 3 28.88 -1.59 -36.56
C LYS A 3 29.14 -2.41 -35.29
N ILE A 4 28.72 -1.89 -34.14
CA ILE A 4 28.76 -2.63 -32.88
C ILE A 4 27.56 -3.59 -32.89
N PHE A 5 27.83 -4.90 -32.93
CA PHE A 5 26.83 -5.97 -33.01
C PHE A 5 26.26 -6.37 -31.64
N THR A 6 26.85 -5.89 -30.55
CA THR A 6 26.37 -6.15 -29.19
C THR A 6 25.51 -4.99 -28.69
N PRO A 7 24.43 -5.26 -27.94
CA PRO A 7 23.64 -4.21 -27.33
C PRO A 7 24.53 -3.41 -26.37
N THR A 8 24.71 -2.12 -26.66
CA THR A 8 25.59 -1.22 -25.88
C THR A 8 24.98 -0.83 -24.52
N ASN A 9 23.71 -1.16 -24.29
CA ASN A 9 22.94 -0.72 -23.13
C ASN A 9 23.17 -1.67 -21.94
N GLN A 10 24.11 -1.32 -21.06
CA GLN A 10 24.39 -2.09 -19.85
C GLN A 10 23.39 -1.71 -18.74
N ILE A 11 22.46 -2.61 -18.43
CA ILE A 11 21.56 -2.46 -17.28
C ILE A 11 22.33 -2.92 -16.03
N ARG A 12 22.74 -1.96 -15.19
CA ARG A 12 23.60 -2.24 -14.03
C ARG A 12 22.86 -2.70 -12.78
N LEU A 13 21.57 -2.38 -12.65
CA LEU A 13 20.77 -2.71 -11.47
C LEU A 13 19.49 -3.43 -11.88
N THR A 14 19.19 -4.54 -11.21
CA THR A 14 17.97 -5.34 -11.39
C THR A 14 17.02 -5.11 -10.22
N ASN A 15 15.71 -5.11 -10.51
CA ASN A 15 14.63 -5.00 -9.50
C ASN A 15 14.74 -3.83 -8.52
N VAL A 16 15.10 -2.64 -9.01
CA VAL A 16 15.27 -1.43 -8.18
C VAL A 16 13.92 -0.76 -7.89
N ALA A 17 13.68 -0.41 -6.63
CA ALA A 17 12.72 0.62 -6.25
C ALA A 17 13.43 1.97 -6.18
N VAL A 18 12.77 3.01 -6.71
CA VAL A 18 13.28 4.38 -6.66
C VAL A 18 12.49 5.15 -5.62
N VAL A 19 13.16 5.72 -4.63
CA VAL A 19 12.55 6.72 -3.73
C VAL A 19 13.03 8.09 -4.18
N ARG A 20 12.09 8.98 -4.47
CA ARG A 20 12.35 10.32 -5.00
C ARG A 20 12.04 11.38 -3.96
N MET A 21 12.93 12.36 -3.84
CA MET A 21 12.71 13.60 -3.08
C MET A 21 13.02 14.80 -3.96
N LYS A 22 12.12 15.79 -3.98
CA LYS A 22 12.33 17.07 -4.66
C LYS A 22 12.57 18.15 -3.61
N LYS A 23 13.76 18.75 -3.60
CA LYS A 23 14.14 19.81 -2.65
C LYS A 23 15.07 20.81 -3.35
N GLY A 24 14.90 22.10 -3.10
CA GLY A 24 15.75 23.15 -3.68
C GLY A 24 15.72 23.21 -5.22
N GLY A 25 14.58 22.89 -5.83
CA GLY A 25 14.43 22.85 -7.30
C GLY A 25 15.08 21.65 -7.99
N LYS A 26 15.87 20.83 -7.26
CA LYS A 26 16.55 19.63 -7.78
C LYS A 26 15.81 18.36 -7.36
N ARG A 27 16.05 17.29 -8.12
CA ARG A 27 15.52 15.94 -7.84
C ARG A 27 16.66 15.08 -7.31
N PHE A 28 16.38 14.37 -6.22
CA PHE A 28 17.27 13.39 -5.64
C PHE A 28 16.54 12.06 -5.56
N GLU A 29 17.22 10.99 -5.94
CA GLU A 29 16.69 9.65 -6.04
C GLU A 29 17.67 8.67 -5.42
N ILE A 30 17.14 7.64 -4.77
CA ILE A 30 17.94 6.55 -4.19
C ILE A 30 17.46 5.21 -4.74
N ALA A 31 18.40 4.27 -4.86
CA ALA A 31 18.15 2.90 -5.31
C ALA A 31 17.97 1.98 -4.09
N CYS A 32 16.77 1.44 -3.93
CA CYS A 32 16.41 0.59 -2.80
C CYS A 32 15.84 -0.76 -3.27
N TYR A 33 15.80 -1.74 -2.37
CA TYR A 33 15.02 -2.96 -2.60
C TYR A 33 13.53 -2.71 -2.36
N LYS A 34 12.68 -3.17 -3.29
CA LYS A 34 11.24 -2.89 -3.32
C LYS A 34 10.50 -3.22 -2.01
N ASN A 35 10.72 -4.40 -1.45
CA ASN A 35 10.01 -4.86 -0.26
C ASN A 35 10.51 -4.20 1.03
N LYS A 36 11.78 -3.76 1.03
CA LYS A 36 12.49 -3.24 2.21
C LYS A 36 12.07 -1.80 2.55
N VAL A 37 11.72 -0.98 1.55
CA VAL A 37 11.31 0.42 1.78
C VAL A 37 10.04 0.53 2.64
N ILE A 38 9.07 -0.37 2.45
CA ILE A 38 7.83 -0.37 3.23
C ILE A 38 8.13 -0.84 4.67
N SER A 39 8.94 -1.88 4.84
CA SER A 39 9.38 -2.37 6.14
C SER A 39 10.14 -1.30 6.96
N TRP A 40 10.99 -0.53 6.29
CA TRP A 40 11.70 0.61 6.89
C TRP A 40 10.72 1.66 7.42
N ARG A 41 9.72 2.06 6.62
CA ARG A 41 8.70 3.04 7.04
C ARG A 41 7.82 2.54 8.18
N ASN A 42 7.61 1.23 8.26
CA ASN A 42 6.89 0.59 9.35
C ASN A 42 7.75 0.38 10.60
N GLY A 43 9.05 0.71 10.55
CA GLY A 43 10.00 0.58 11.67
C GLY A 43 10.42 -0.85 11.99
N ILE A 44 10.17 -1.79 11.06
CA ILE A 44 10.48 -3.22 11.24
C ILE A 44 11.98 -3.47 11.01
N GLU A 45 12.56 -2.84 9.99
CA GLU A 45 13.98 -2.94 9.66
C GLU A 45 14.71 -1.68 10.09
N LYS A 46 15.87 -1.84 10.73
CA LYS A 46 16.68 -0.75 11.28
C LYS A 46 18.04 -0.58 10.58
N ASP A 47 18.45 -1.57 9.80
CA ASP A 47 19.73 -1.55 9.09
C ASP A 47 19.56 -0.99 7.68
N ILE A 48 20.25 0.12 7.41
CA ILE A 48 20.11 0.85 6.15
C ILE A 48 20.74 0.10 4.97
N ASP A 49 21.76 -0.72 5.26
CA ASP A 49 22.52 -1.48 4.26
C ASP A 49 21.67 -2.59 3.62
N GLU A 50 20.66 -3.10 4.34
CA GLU A 50 19.71 -4.05 3.76
C GLU A 50 18.64 -3.39 2.88
N VAL A 51 18.36 -2.10 3.12
CA VAL A 51 17.32 -1.36 2.39
C VAL A 51 17.87 -0.78 1.09
N LEU A 52 19.10 -0.25 1.13
CA LEU A 52 19.76 0.39 0.00
C LEU A 52 20.51 -0.64 -0.84
N GLN A 53 20.43 -0.51 -2.17
CA GLN A 53 21.32 -1.27 -3.06
C GLN A 53 22.69 -0.61 -3.20
N THR A 54 22.76 0.70 -3.02
CA THR A 54 24.00 1.48 -3.13
C THR A 54 23.87 2.73 -2.27
N HIS A 55 24.92 3.07 -1.52
CA HIS A 55 24.99 4.25 -0.64
C HIS A 55 25.19 5.58 -1.38
N SER A 56 24.78 5.66 -2.64
CA SER A 56 24.95 6.83 -3.50
C SER A 56 23.61 7.49 -3.78
N VAL A 57 23.58 8.82 -3.73
CA VAL A 57 22.42 9.63 -4.11
C VAL A 57 22.51 9.97 -5.59
N PHE A 58 21.44 9.71 -6.33
CA PHE A 58 21.33 9.97 -7.76
C PHE A 58 20.45 11.18 -8.03
N THR A 59 20.67 11.86 -9.15
CA THR A 59 19.67 12.77 -9.74
C THR A 59 18.66 12.01 -10.59
N ASN A 60 19.11 10.89 -11.18
CA ASN A 60 18.27 9.96 -11.92
C ASN A 60 18.84 8.54 -11.81
N VAL A 61 18.10 7.64 -11.14
CA VAL A 61 18.53 6.23 -10.96
C VAL A 61 18.51 5.47 -12.28
N SER A 62 17.49 5.68 -13.12
CA SER A 62 17.37 4.99 -14.41
C SER A 62 18.51 5.31 -15.38
N LYS A 63 19.08 6.51 -15.30
CA LYS A 63 20.24 6.94 -16.10
C LYS A 63 21.58 6.76 -15.38
N GLY A 64 21.59 6.33 -14.12
CA GLY A 64 22.80 6.22 -13.30
C GLY A 64 23.51 7.55 -13.04
N GLN A 65 22.79 8.68 -13.09
CA GLN A 65 23.39 10.01 -12.90
C GLN A 65 23.51 10.32 -11.41
N VAL A 66 24.74 10.35 -10.90
CA VAL A 66 25.04 10.65 -9.48
C VAL A 66 24.87 12.14 -9.20
N ALA A 67 24.39 12.49 -8.01
CA ALA A 67 24.30 13.89 -7.57
C ALA A 67 25.70 14.46 -7.25
N LYS A 68 25.93 15.72 -7.64
CA LYS A 68 27.18 16.43 -7.29
C LYS A 68 27.20 16.74 -5.80
N LYS A 69 28.40 16.69 -5.19
CA LYS A 69 28.57 17.01 -3.75
C LYS A 69 28.12 18.44 -3.41
N GLU A 70 28.39 19.39 -4.29
CA GLU A 70 27.94 20.80 -4.16
C GLU A 70 26.41 20.90 -4.04
N ASP A 71 25.68 20.11 -4.82
CA ASP A 71 24.21 20.10 -4.84
C ASP A 71 23.65 19.47 -3.56
N LEU A 72 24.34 18.47 -3.02
CA LEU A 72 23.95 17.83 -1.77
C LEU A 72 24.16 18.77 -0.59
N GLN A 73 25.31 19.45 -0.55
CA GLN A 73 25.65 20.37 0.54
C GLN A 73 24.75 21.60 0.56
N THR A 74 24.42 22.17 -0.61
CA THR A 74 23.50 23.33 -0.69
C THR A 74 22.05 23.00 -0.33
N VAL A 75 21.61 21.74 -0.47
CA VAL A 75 20.21 21.36 -0.26
C VAL A 75 19.98 20.66 1.08
N PHE A 76 20.95 19.88 1.55
CA PHE A 76 20.85 19.08 2.77
C PHE A 76 21.73 19.59 3.91
N ASP A 77 22.55 20.61 3.69
CA ASP A 77 23.49 21.20 4.66
C ASP A 77 24.45 20.16 5.26
N THR A 78 24.70 19.07 4.52
CA THR A 78 25.45 17.90 4.96
C THR A 78 26.05 17.22 3.73
N ASP A 79 27.25 16.66 3.87
CA ASP A 79 27.98 15.91 2.85
C ASP A 79 27.92 14.38 3.08
N ASN A 80 27.47 13.94 4.25
CA ASN A 80 27.27 12.54 4.58
C ASN A 80 26.13 11.91 3.76
N LEU A 81 26.50 11.07 2.80
CA LEU A 81 25.57 10.35 1.92
C LEU A 81 24.56 9.50 2.69
N THR A 82 24.99 8.84 3.77
CA THR A 82 24.14 7.94 4.56
C THR A 82 23.00 8.69 5.24
N ASP A 83 23.28 9.85 5.81
CA ASP A 83 22.27 10.68 6.48
C ASP A 83 21.30 11.30 5.46
N ILE A 84 21.79 11.65 4.28
CA ILE A 84 20.94 12.11 3.17
C ILE A 84 20.01 10.97 2.71
N CYS A 85 20.52 9.74 2.56
CA CYS A 85 19.70 8.59 2.22
C CYS A 85 18.59 8.33 3.25
N LYS A 86 18.88 8.44 4.56
CA LYS A 86 17.85 8.34 5.61
C LYS A 86 16.76 9.40 5.45
N ARG A 87 17.16 10.66 5.26
CA ARG A 87 16.21 11.77 5.03
C ARG A 87 15.34 11.53 3.79
N ILE A 88 15.91 11.00 2.70
CA ILE A 88 15.18 10.68 1.47
C ILE A 88 14.24 9.47 1.69
N LEU A 89 14.64 8.45 2.45
CA LEU A 89 13.77 7.31 2.78
C LEU A 89 12.53 7.73 3.57
N GLU A 90 12.71 8.61 4.56
CA GLU A 90 11.66 9.11 5.44
C GLU A 90 10.71 10.09 4.75
N LYS A 91 11.25 11.11 4.06
CA LYS A 91 10.45 12.21 3.49
C LYS A 91 10.16 12.07 2.00
N GLY A 92 10.84 11.16 1.31
CA GLY A 92 10.68 10.94 -0.12
C GLY A 92 9.40 10.19 -0.46
N GLU A 93 9.05 10.22 -1.74
CA GLU A 93 7.95 9.45 -2.31
C GLU A 93 8.51 8.18 -2.96
N LEU A 94 7.93 7.02 -2.61
CA LEU A 94 8.27 5.77 -3.27
C LEU A 94 7.63 5.76 -4.67
N GLN A 95 8.45 5.61 -5.69
CA GLN A 95 7.98 5.43 -7.06
C GLN A 95 7.55 3.97 -7.25
N ILE A 96 6.26 3.73 -7.10
CA ILE A 96 5.65 2.42 -7.33
C ILE A 96 5.46 2.22 -8.84
N SER A 97 5.75 1.02 -9.34
CA SER A 97 5.47 0.64 -10.73
C SER A 97 3.97 0.60 -11.00
N ASP A 98 3.53 0.87 -12.23
CA ASP A 98 2.09 0.89 -12.54
C ASP A 98 1.40 -0.45 -12.27
N LYS A 99 2.10 -1.58 -12.47
CA LYS A 99 1.60 -2.93 -12.12
C LYS A 99 1.44 -3.15 -10.62
N GLU A 100 2.35 -2.61 -9.82
CA GLU A 100 2.29 -2.73 -8.37
C GLU A 100 1.19 -1.82 -7.81
N ARG A 101 1.03 -0.62 -8.39
CA ARG A 101 -0.06 0.30 -8.06
C ARG A 101 -1.42 -0.35 -8.34
N SER A 102 -1.60 -0.98 -9.51
CA SER A 102 -2.85 -1.68 -9.82
C SER A 102 -3.12 -2.82 -8.85
N ALA A 103 -2.11 -3.64 -8.55
CA ALA A 103 -2.26 -4.73 -7.57
C ALA A 103 -2.64 -4.23 -6.16
N GLN A 104 -2.05 -3.11 -5.71
CA GLN A 104 -2.39 -2.51 -4.42
C GLN A 104 -3.82 -1.95 -4.41
N LEU A 105 -4.25 -1.32 -5.50
CA LEU A 105 -5.63 -0.83 -5.65
C LEU A 105 -6.62 -1.98 -5.68
N ASP A 106 -6.33 -3.06 -6.40
CA ASP A 106 -7.16 -4.25 -6.48
C ASP A 106 -7.27 -4.97 -5.13
N ALA A 107 -6.16 -5.10 -4.39
CA ALA A 107 -6.15 -5.66 -3.04
C ALA A 107 -7.01 -4.80 -2.10
N SER A 108 -6.81 -3.48 -2.11
CA SER A 108 -7.59 -2.55 -1.28
C SER A 108 -9.08 -2.57 -1.65
N PHE A 109 -9.40 -2.70 -2.94
CA PHE A 109 -10.77 -2.82 -3.44
C PHE A 109 -11.45 -4.08 -2.89
N LYS A 110 -10.77 -5.22 -2.95
CA LYS A 110 -11.26 -6.50 -2.39
C LYS A 110 -11.41 -6.45 -0.88
N ASP A 111 -10.46 -5.83 -0.17
CA ASP A 111 -10.54 -5.66 1.28
C ASP A 111 -11.76 -4.83 1.68
N ILE A 112 -12.02 -3.72 0.97
CA ILE A 112 -13.20 -2.89 1.20
C ILE A 112 -14.48 -3.69 0.93
N ALA A 113 -14.55 -4.41 -0.20
CA ALA A 113 -15.71 -5.23 -0.53
C ALA A 113 -15.98 -6.32 0.54
N THR A 114 -14.92 -6.94 1.05
CA THR A 114 -15.01 -7.95 2.13
C THR A 114 -15.54 -7.33 3.42
N ILE A 115 -15.00 -6.17 3.84
CA ILE A 115 -15.49 -5.46 5.03
C ILE A 115 -16.96 -5.08 4.90
N VAL A 116 -17.38 -4.64 3.71
CA VAL A 116 -18.79 -4.29 3.45
C VAL A 116 -19.67 -5.54 3.50
N ALA A 117 -19.23 -6.67 2.93
CA ALA A 117 -19.95 -7.94 2.95
C ALA A 117 -20.16 -8.46 4.37
N ASP A 118 -19.13 -8.40 5.20
CA ASP A 118 -19.19 -8.86 6.59
C ASP A 118 -20.11 -8.02 7.48
N LYS A 119 -20.34 -6.75 7.13
CA LYS A 119 -21.09 -5.80 7.98
C LYS A 119 -22.47 -5.43 7.44
N CYS A 120 -22.81 -5.82 6.21
CA CYS A 120 -24.06 -5.44 5.57
C CYS A 120 -24.93 -6.65 5.26
N VAL A 121 -26.24 -6.48 5.42
CA VAL A 121 -27.25 -7.46 5.05
C VAL A 121 -28.32 -6.81 4.21
N ASN A 122 -29.04 -7.64 3.46
CA ASN A 122 -30.27 -7.22 2.79
C ASN A 122 -31.37 -7.00 3.86
N PRO A 123 -32.04 -5.82 3.91
CA PRO A 123 -33.10 -5.55 4.88
C PRO A 123 -34.34 -6.45 4.68
N GLU A 124 -34.64 -6.86 3.44
CA GLU A 124 -35.83 -7.66 3.13
C GLU A 124 -35.61 -9.15 3.45
N THR A 125 -34.48 -9.70 2.98
CA THR A 125 -34.20 -11.14 3.11
C THR A 125 -33.39 -11.50 4.37
N LYS A 126 -32.81 -10.49 5.04
CA LYS A 126 -31.89 -10.63 6.20
C LYS A 126 -30.69 -11.54 5.93
N ARG A 127 -30.38 -11.79 4.66
CA ARG A 127 -29.23 -12.60 4.23
C ARG A 127 -28.03 -11.69 3.91
N PRO A 128 -26.80 -12.15 4.18
CA PRO A 128 -25.60 -11.43 3.77
C PRO A 128 -25.42 -11.48 2.26
N TYR A 129 -24.80 -10.44 1.70
CA TYR A 129 -24.41 -10.42 0.29
C TYR A 129 -23.06 -11.09 0.09
N SER A 130 -22.86 -11.70 -1.09
CA SER A 130 -21.53 -12.19 -1.46
C SER A 130 -20.59 -11.03 -1.76
N VAL A 131 -19.28 -11.24 -1.53
CA VAL A 131 -18.24 -10.24 -1.85
C VAL A 131 -18.31 -9.86 -3.33
N THR A 132 -18.51 -10.83 -4.23
CA THR A 132 -18.64 -10.61 -5.68
C THR A 132 -19.79 -9.69 -6.07
N MET A 133 -20.91 -9.73 -5.33
CA MET A 133 -22.06 -8.86 -5.60
C MET A 133 -21.77 -7.43 -5.19
N ILE A 134 -21.06 -7.25 -4.08
CA ILE A 134 -20.61 -5.93 -3.61
C ILE A 134 -19.53 -5.36 -4.52
N GLU A 135 -18.58 -6.18 -5.00
CA GLU A 135 -17.58 -5.75 -6.00
C GLU A 135 -18.25 -5.22 -7.27
N LYS A 136 -19.29 -5.91 -7.75
CA LYS A 136 -20.06 -5.45 -8.91
C LYS A 136 -20.77 -4.13 -8.61
N ALA A 137 -21.44 -4.03 -7.46
CA ALA A 137 -22.14 -2.81 -7.08
C ALA A 137 -21.18 -1.62 -6.87
N MET A 138 -19.97 -1.86 -6.36
CA MET A 138 -18.91 -0.84 -6.27
C MET A 138 -18.45 -0.36 -7.65
N LYS A 139 -18.39 -1.26 -8.65
CA LYS A 139 -18.06 -0.91 -10.04
C LYS A 139 -19.19 -0.12 -10.71
N ASP A 140 -20.45 -0.50 -10.48
CA ASP A 140 -21.63 0.17 -11.02
C ASP A 140 -21.76 1.61 -10.49
N VAL A 141 -21.35 1.84 -9.25
CA VAL A 141 -21.29 3.16 -8.59
C VAL A 141 -20.02 3.95 -8.98
N HIS A 142 -19.11 3.34 -9.74
CA HIS A 142 -17.83 3.92 -10.14
C HIS A 142 -16.99 4.46 -8.98
N TYR A 143 -16.96 3.73 -7.85
CA TYR A 143 -16.18 4.15 -6.69
C TYR A 143 -14.67 4.01 -6.94
N SER A 144 -13.92 5.09 -6.69
CA SER A 144 -12.46 5.11 -6.81
C SER A 144 -11.80 4.96 -5.44
N VAL A 145 -11.01 3.90 -5.27
CA VAL A 145 -10.29 3.60 -4.02
C VAL A 145 -9.14 4.57 -3.79
N LYS A 146 -9.06 5.13 -2.58
CA LYS A 146 -8.00 6.08 -2.20
C LYS A 146 -6.93 5.38 -1.35
N PRO A 147 -5.70 5.14 -1.83
CA PRO A 147 -4.70 4.36 -1.09
C PRO A 147 -4.25 5.02 0.23
N ASN A 148 -4.38 6.34 0.35
CA ASN A 148 -3.96 7.08 1.55
C ASN A 148 -4.96 7.00 2.73
N ARG A 149 -6.16 6.41 2.52
CA ARG A 149 -7.20 6.33 3.55
C ARG A 149 -7.40 4.90 4.00
N ASN A 150 -7.71 4.72 5.28
CA ASN A 150 -7.93 3.39 5.84
C ASN A 150 -9.15 2.68 5.22
N SER A 151 -9.05 1.38 4.92
CA SER A 151 -10.10 0.57 4.31
C SER A 151 -11.42 0.61 5.10
N LYS A 152 -11.38 0.69 6.43
CA LYS A 152 -12.58 0.81 7.27
C LYS A 152 -13.33 2.13 7.07
N GLN A 153 -12.61 3.24 6.92
CA GLN A 153 -13.22 4.54 6.66
C GLN A 153 -13.86 4.56 5.27
N GLN A 154 -13.15 4.01 4.28
CA GLN A 154 -13.67 3.88 2.92
C GLN A 154 -14.90 2.98 2.85
N ALA A 155 -14.93 1.87 3.60
CA ALA A 155 -16.10 0.99 3.66
C ALA A 155 -17.37 1.74 4.11
N LEU A 156 -17.27 2.67 5.07
CA LEU A 156 -18.42 3.47 5.51
C LEU A 156 -18.93 4.42 4.41
N GLU A 157 -18.03 5.00 3.62
CA GLU A 157 -18.38 5.83 2.47
C GLU A 157 -19.04 4.99 1.37
N VAL A 158 -18.46 3.82 1.09
CA VAL A 158 -18.97 2.87 0.10
C VAL A 158 -20.37 2.37 0.46
N ILE A 159 -20.65 2.04 1.73
CA ILE A 159 -21.99 1.60 2.16
C ILE A 159 -23.05 2.65 1.84
N ARG A 160 -22.75 3.94 2.03
CA ARG A 160 -23.70 5.03 1.73
C ARG A 160 -23.98 5.14 0.23
N LEU A 161 -22.96 4.93 -0.59
CA LEU A 161 -23.08 5.00 -2.04
C LEU A 161 -23.79 3.79 -2.63
N ILE A 162 -23.44 2.57 -2.20
CA ILE A 162 -24.10 1.35 -2.71
C ILE A 162 -25.58 1.32 -2.31
N LYS A 163 -25.96 1.94 -1.18
CA LYS A 163 -27.36 2.03 -0.73
C LYS A 163 -28.32 2.64 -1.75
N THR A 164 -27.84 3.43 -2.71
CA THR A 164 -28.69 3.99 -3.78
C THR A 164 -29.06 2.98 -4.86
N VAL A 165 -28.21 1.96 -5.09
CA VAL A 165 -28.38 0.95 -6.14
C VAL A 165 -28.89 -0.36 -5.59
N LEU A 166 -28.47 -0.71 -4.37
CA LEU A 166 -28.81 -1.97 -3.70
C LEU A 166 -29.31 -1.68 -2.28
N PRO A 167 -30.43 -2.26 -1.84
CA PRO A 167 -30.87 -2.10 -0.46
C PRO A 167 -29.90 -2.80 0.49
N LEU A 168 -29.09 -2.02 1.20
CA LEU A 168 -28.21 -2.55 2.25
C LEU A 168 -28.43 -1.80 3.56
N GLU A 169 -28.37 -2.57 4.64
CA GLU A 169 -28.38 -2.04 5.99
C GLU A 169 -27.27 -2.68 6.81
N ARG A 170 -26.72 -1.89 7.74
CA ARG A 170 -25.65 -2.37 8.62
C ARG A 170 -26.26 -3.29 9.65
N ALA A 171 -25.81 -4.54 9.68
CA ALA A 171 -26.33 -5.52 10.63
C ALA A 171 -25.85 -5.20 12.04
N MET A 172 -26.80 -5.05 12.97
CA MET A 172 -26.54 -5.21 14.41
C MET A 172 -27.23 -6.50 14.84
N MET A 173 -26.46 -7.48 15.32
CA MET A 173 -27.00 -8.75 15.78
C MET A 173 -26.95 -8.85 17.30
N ARG A 174 -28.08 -9.26 17.90
CA ARG A 174 -28.15 -9.79 19.27
C ARG A 174 -28.54 -11.25 19.16
N LEU A 175 -27.67 -12.14 19.64
CA LEU A 175 -27.88 -13.59 19.60
C LEU A 175 -28.15 -14.11 21.02
N LYS A 176 -29.19 -14.92 21.17
CA LYS A 176 -29.43 -15.74 22.37
C LYS A 176 -29.03 -17.17 22.03
N VAL A 177 -28.08 -17.73 22.76
CA VAL A 177 -27.59 -19.10 22.57
C VAL A 177 -28.06 -19.93 23.76
N GLU A 178 -28.77 -21.02 23.47
CA GLU A 178 -29.18 -22.03 24.46
C GLU A 178 -28.45 -23.34 24.16
N SER A 179 -27.87 -23.96 25.18
CA SER A 179 -27.10 -25.21 25.05
C SER A 179 -27.26 -26.08 26.29
N SER A 180 -27.07 -27.39 26.14
CA SER A 180 -27.03 -28.34 27.26
C SER A 180 -25.88 -28.01 28.23
N SER A 181 -26.09 -28.26 29.54
CA SER A 181 -25.17 -27.79 30.60
C SER A 181 -23.74 -28.34 30.46
N LYS A 182 -23.58 -29.49 29.80
CA LYS A 182 -22.28 -30.15 29.56
C LYS A 182 -21.41 -29.41 28.54
N ASP A 183 -22.01 -28.84 27.50
CA ASP A 183 -21.30 -28.16 26.41
C ASP A 183 -21.25 -26.63 26.58
N ALA A 184 -22.05 -26.09 27.51
CA ALA A 184 -22.14 -24.66 27.80
C ALA A 184 -20.77 -24.04 28.16
N LYS A 185 -19.91 -24.76 28.91
CA LYS A 185 -18.56 -24.26 29.27
C LYS A 185 -17.65 -24.13 28.04
N LYS A 186 -17.63 -25.14 27.17
CA LYS A 186 -16.82 -25.14 25.94
C LYS A 186 -17.31 -24.11 24.92
N LEU A 187 -18.63 -23.95 24.80
CA LEU A 187 -19.21 -22.96 23.90
C LEU A 187 -18.97 -21.54 24.40
N LYS A 188 -19.06 -21.29 25.71
CA LYS A 188 -18.77 -19.99 26.30
C LYS A 188 -17.34 -19.52 26.01
N GLU A 189 -16.34 -20.40 26.13
CA GLU A 189 -14.95 -20.05 25.77
C GLU A 189 -14.80 -19.67 24.29
N LYS A 190 -15.48 -20.39 23.39
CA LYS A 190 -15.45 -20.11 21.95
C LYS A 190 -16.15 -18.80 21.58
N PHE A 191 -17.25 -18.44 22.25
CA PHE A 191 -17.98 -17.20 22.00
C PHE A 191 -17.33 -15.96 22.62
N ILE A 192 -16.49 -16.10 23.66
CA ILE A 192 -15.74 -14.98 24.24
C ILE A 192 -14.51 -14.60 23.37
N ALA A 193 -13.97 -15.54 22.60
CA ALA A 193 -12.82 -15.32 21.73
C ALA A 193 -13.17 -14.66 20.36
N LEU A 194 -14.46 -14.47 20.08
CA LEU A 194 -15.01 -13.86 18.85
C LEU A 194 -15.28 -12.35 19.05
#